data_AF-A0A2V5WZX0-F1
#
_entry.id   AF-A0A2V5WZX0-F1
#
_cell.length_a   1.000
_cell.length_b   1.000
_cell.length_c   1.000
_cell.angle_alpha   90.00
_cell.angle_beta   90.00
_cell.angle_gamma   90.00
#
_symmetry.space_group_name_H-M   'P 1'
#
loop_
_entity.id
_entity.type
_entity.pdbx_description
1 polymer ?
#
loop_
_entity_poly.entity_id
_entity_poly.type
_entity_poly.pdbx_seq_one_letter_code
_entity_poly.pdbx_strand_id
1 'polypeptide(L)'
;GLSSVEETALAVEALAGVAEWSSGAATCRPSRVDGRDAVSASLILDARSAREAALKGATWLIEKVETGEWKQPSPIGFYFAKLWYYERLYPQIFTVAALSKVASTLTPQTNLSRG
;
A
#
# COMPACT_ATOMS: atom_id res chain seq x y z
N GLY A 1 -4.49 -17.94 7.23
CA GLY A 1 -4.98 -18.01 5.85
C GLY A 1 -3.89 -17.49 4.94
N LEU A 2 -3.82 -17.97 3.69
CA LEU A 2 -3.04 -17.27 2.67
C LEU A 2 -3.66 -15.87 2.52
N SER A 3 -2.90 -14.80 2.72
CA SER A 3 -3.41 -13.44 2.51
C SER A 3 -3.67 -13.22 1.03
N SER A 4 -4.67 -12.43 0.69
CA SER A 4 -4.98 -12.14 -0.71
C SER A 4 -4.01 -11.12 -1.33
N VAL A 5 -4.03 -11.05 -2.66
CA VAL A 5 -3.28 -10.04 -3.41
C VAL A 5 -3.70 -8.64 -2.99
N GLU A 6 -5.00 -8.43 -2.81
CA GLU A 6 -5.57 -7.13 -2.45
C GLU A 6 -5.19 -6.70 -1.03
N GLU A 7 -5.30 -7.60 -0.05
CA GLU A 7 -4.89 -7.34 1.32
C GLU A 7 -3.40 -7.01 1.41
N THR A 8 -2.57 -7.84 0.75
CA THR A 8 -1.12 -7.66 0.75
C THR A 8 -0.74 -6.35 0.06
N ALA A 9 -1.37 -6.03 -1.07
CA ALA A 9 -1.13 -4.78 -1.78
C ALA A 9 -1.50 -3.54 -0.95
N LEU A 10 -2.67 -3.53 -0.30
CA LEU A 10 -3.08 -2.44 0.58
C LEU A 10 -2.12 -2.27 1.77
N ALA A 11 -1.67 -3.38 2.36
CA ALA A 11 -0.68 -3.35 3.44
C ALA A 11 0.67 -2.78 2.96
N VAL A 12 1.15 -3.21 1.79
CA VAL A 12 2.41 -2.72 1.19
C VAL A 12 2.33 -1.24 0.89
N GLU A 13 1.25 -0.77 0.29
CA GLU A 13 1.05 0.65 -0.02
C GLU A 13 1.08 1.51 1.25
N ALA A 14 0.37 1.08 2.30
CA ALA A 14 0.35 1.77 3.59
C ALA A 14 1.74 1.83 4.25
N LEU A 15 2.46 0.70 4.29
CA LEU A 15 3.79 0.61 4.89
C LEU A 15 4.82 1.47 4.14
N ALA A 16 4.75 1.51 2.81
CA ALA A 16 5.58 2.38 1.99
C ALA A 16 5.27 3.88 2.25
N GLY A 17 3.99 4.22 2.47
CA GLY A 17 3.58 5.57 2.89
C GLY A 17 4.14 6.00 4.24
N VAL A 18 4.20 5.09 5.23
CA VAL A 18 4.81 5.36 6.55
C VAL A 18 6.31 5.60 6.43
N ALA A 19 7.01 4.82 5.60
CA ALA A 19 8.43 4.99 5.35
C ALA A 19 8.78 6.33 4.68
N GLU A 20 7.94 6.81 3.77
CA GLU A 20 8.10 8.15 3.17
C GLU A 20 7.87 9.26 4.20
N TRP A 21 6.80 9.16 5.00
CA TRP A 21 6.47 10.18 6.00
C TRP A 21 7.61 10.38 7.01
N SER A 22 8.19 9.28 7.47
CA SER A 22 9.30 9.29 8.43
C SER A 22 10.64 9.73 7.85
N SER A 23 10.78 9.78 6.51
CA SER A 23 11.99 10.23 5.81
C SER A 23 11.98 11.72 5.42
N GLY A 24 10.83 12.40 5.53
CA GLY A 24 10.69 13.85 5.34
C GLY A 24 10.03 14.29 4.03
N ALA A 25 9.20 15.34 4.14
CA ALA A 25 8.26 15.91 3.15
C ALA A 25 7.09 14.99 2.75
N ALA A 26 6.32 14.50 3.73
CA ALA A 26 4.94 14.11 3.47
C ALA A 26 4.20 15.36 2.93
N THR A 27 3.99 15.44 1.62
CA THR A 27 3.05 16.41 1.06
C THR A 27 1.67 15.96 1.52
N CYS A 28 1.21 16.50 2.65
CA CYS A 28 -0.16 16.36 3.08
C CYS A 28 -1.03 16.88 1.93
N ARG A 29 -1.67 15.98 1.17
CA ARG A 29 -2.90 16.36 0.46
C ARG A 29 -3.92 16.55 1.57
N PRO A 30 -4.41 17.77 1.85
CA PRO A 30 -5.40 17.96 2.90
C PRO A 30 -6.70 17.27 2.46
N SER A 31 -6.93 16.06 2.97
CA SER A 31 -8.26 15.47 2.95
C SER A 31 -9.06 16.19 4.04
N ARG A 32 -10.01 17.02 3.61
CA ARG A 32 -10.98 17.66 4.50
C ARG A 32 -11.88 16.58 5.09
N VAL A 33 -11.57 16.08 6.28
CA VAL A 33 -12.56 15.55 7.21
C VAL A 33 -12.19 15.98 8.62
N ASP A 34 -13.23 16.44 9.32
CA ASP A 34 -13.25 17.03 10.65
C ASP A 34 -12.49 16.24 11.72
N GLY A 35 -11.96 16.99 12.68
CA GLY A 35 -11.23 16.46 13.82
C GLY A 35 -12.10 15.64 14.77
N ARG A 36 -11.52 14.54 15.26
CA ARG A 36 -11.37 14.21 16.69
C ARG A 36 -10.71 12.83 16.84
N ASP A 37 -9.56 12.86 17.51
CA ASP A 37 -9.09 11.95 18.56
C ASP A 37 -9.32 10.44 18.40
N ALA A 38 -8.24 9.72 18.06
CA ALA A 38 -7.63 8.71 18.94
C ALA A 38 -6.63 7.82 18.16
N VAL A 39 -5.34 8.11 18.26
CA VAL A 39 -4.32 7.06 18.21
C VAL A 39 -3.37 7.27 19.37
N SER A 40 -3.68 6.65 20.50
CA SER A 40 -2.72 6.40 21.58
C SER A 40 -2.85 4.95 21.98
N ALA A 41 -2.14 4.09 21.24
CA ALA A 41 -1.77 2.74 21.66
C ALA A 41 -0.59 2.24 20.80
N SER A 42 0.62 2.59 21.23
CA SER A 42 1.80 1.69 21.24
C SER A 42 2.08 0.81 20.00
N LEU A 43 1.99 1.35 18.80
CA LEU A 43 2.77 0.84 17.68
C LEU A 43 3.57 2.02 17.13
N ILE A 44 4.71 2.30 17.77
CA ILE A 44 5.79 3.00 17.08
C ILE A 44 6.28 2.01 16.02
N LEU A 45 5.60 2.01 14.86
CA LEU A 45 6.13 1.38 13.66
C LEU A 45 7.38 2.17 13.29
N ASP A 46 8.53 1.55 13.49
CA ASP A 46 9.76 2.18 13.08
C ASP A 46 9.81 2.24 11.54
N ALA A 47 10.22 3.40 11.04
CA ALA A 47 10.31 3.71 9.61
C ALA A 47 11.03 2.64 8.79
N ARG A 48 12.08 2.08 9.39
CA ARG A 48 12.95 1.09 8.75
C ARG A 48 12.23 -0.24 8.61
N SER A 49 11.62 -0.76 9.68
CA SER A 49 10.82 -1.98 9.65
C SER A 49 9.61 -1.85 8.73
N ALA A 50 8.96 -0.68 8.71
CA ALA A 50 7.88 -0.41 7.77
C ALA A 50 8.38 -0.50 6.31
N ARG A 51 9.53 0.11 6.02
CA ARG A 51 10.18 0.02 4.70
C ARG A 51 10.57 -1.41 4.34
N GLU A 52 11.18 -2.16 5.26
CA GLU A 52 11.58 -3.55 5.04
C GLU A 52 10.37 -4.45 4.80
N ALA A 53 9.28 -4.26 5.55
CA ALA A 53 8.04 -4.99 5.35
C ALA A 53 7.39 -4.65 4.00
N ALA A 54 7.38 -3.36 3.61
CA ALA A 54 6.90 -2.93 2.29
C ALA A 54 7.71 -3.57 1.15
N LEU A 55 9.04 -3.63 1.27
CA LEU A 55 9.91 -4.27 0.28
C LEU A 55 9.66 -5.78 0.17
N LYS A 56 9.52 -6.48 1.31
CA LYS A 56 9.20 -7.92 1.32
C LYS A 56 7.85 -8.20 0.65
N GLY A 57 6.84 -7.41 0.97
CA GLY A 57 5.53 -7.55 0.34
C GLY A 57 5.56 -7.18 -1.15
N ALA A 58 6.35 -6.20 -1.57
CA ALA A 58 6.55 -5.89 -2.99
C ALA A 58 7.20 -7.05 -3.74
N THR A 59 8.22 -7.70 -3.18
CA THR A 59 8.80 -8.92 -3.77
C THR A 59 7.75 -10.01 -3.95
N TRP A 60 6.92 -10.25 -2.93
CA TRP A 60 5.84 -11.23 -3.02
C TRP A 60 4.80 -10.85 -4.10
N LEU A 61 4.45 -9.57 -4.24
CA LEU A 61 3.54 -9.10 -5.29
C LEU A 61 4.14 -9.27 -6.68
N ILE A 62 5.45 -9.06 -6.85
CA ILE A 62 6.15 -9.29 -8.12
C ILE A 62 6.05 -10.77 -8.51
N GLU A 63 6.27 -11.68 -7.56
CA GLU A 63 6.08 -13.12 -7.81
C GLU A 63 4.65 -13.42 -8.28
N LYS A 64 3.63 -12.80 -7.68
CA LYS A 64 2.22 -12.95 -8.11
C LYS A 64 1.93 -12.34 -9.48
N VAL A 65 2.67 -11.32 -9.89
CA VAL A 65 2.61 -10.79 -11.26
C VAL A 65 3.20 -11.80 -12.25
N GLU A 66 4.37 -12.35 -11.93
CA GLU A 66 5.08 -13.32 -12.76
C GLU A 66 4.31 -14.63 -12.92
N THR A 67 3.64 -15.12 -11.87
CA THR A 67 2.77 -16.31 -11.94
C THR A 67 1.40 -16.03 -12.54
N GLY A 68 1.03 -14.77 -12.76
CA GLY A 68 -0.29 -14.36 -13.25
C GLY A 68 -1.41 -14.43 -12.19
N GLU A 69 -1.11 -14.84 -10.96
CA GLU A 69 -2.05 -14.92 -9.84
C GLU A 69 -2.61 -13.56 -9.43
N TRP A 70 -1.90 -12.46 -9.71
CA TRP A 70 -2.38 -11.09 -9.47
C TRP A 70 -3.65 -10.71 -10.24
N LYS A 71 -4.18 -11.57 -11.11
CA LYS A 71 -5.46 -11.39 -11.83
C LYS A 71 -6.62 -12.17 -11.18
N GLN A 72 -6.34 -12.95 -10.15
CA GLN A 72 -7.32 -13.78 -9.45
C GLN A 72 -7.92 -12.96 -8.30
N PRO A 73 -9.18 -12.51 -8.41
CA PRO A 73 -9.79 -11.70 -7.37
C PRO A 73 -10.11 -12.54 -6.13
N SER A 74 -9.85 -11.97 -4.97
CA SER A 74 -10.33 -12.50 -3.70
C SER A 74 -11.61 -11.78 -3.26
N PRO A 75 -12.50 -12.42 -2.49
CA PRO A 75 -13.65 -11.73 -1.94
C PRO A 75 -13.20 -10.75 -0.85
N ILE A 76 -13.29 -9.44 -1.11
CA ILE A 76 -12.84 -8.37 -0.19
C ILE A 76 -13.90 -8.06 0.89
N GLY A 77 -15.10 -8.61 0.77
CA GLY A 77 -16.15 -8.52 1.77
C GLY A 77 -17.55 -8.49 1.17
N PHE A 78 -18.56 -8.70 2.03
CA PHE A 78 -19.96 -8.56 1.68
C PHE A 78 -20.32 -7.06 1.58
N TYR A 79 -20.45 -6.53 0.36
CA TYR A 79 -21.22 -5.31 0.14
C TYR A 79 -22.67 -5.70 -0.18
N PHE A 80 -23.64 -5.10 0.54
CA PHE A 80 -25.09 -5.34 0.45
C PHE A 80 -25.60 -6.74 0.87
N ALA A 81 -25.27 -7.23 2.07
CA ALA A 81 -26.01 -8.25 2.84
C ALA A 81 -26.46 -9.58 2.16
N LYS A 82 -26.26 -9.81 0.85
CA LYS A 82 -26.81 -10.93 0.07
C LYS A 82 -26.03 -11.33 -1.20
N LEU A 83 -24.93 -10.66 -1.61
CA LEU A 83 -24.12 -11.08 -2.77
C LEU A 83 -22.60 -10.86 -2.55
N TRP A 84 -21.79 -11.86 -2.89
CA TRP A 84 -20.33 -11.74 -2.93
C TRP A 84 -19.93 -10.88 -4.13
N TYR A 85 -19.43 -9.67 -3.90
CA TYR A 85 -18.89 -8.81 -4.95
C TYR A 85 -17.38 -8.97 -4.99
N TYR A 86 -16.86 -9.43 -6.13
CA TYR A 86 -15.44 -9.38 -6.44
C TYR A 86 -15.29 -8.66 -7.78
N GLU A 87 -14.41 -7.66 -7.85
CA GLU A 87 -14.14 -6.93 -9.08
C GLU A 87 -12.82 -7.43 -9.68
N ARG A 88 -12.85 -7.83 -10.95
CA ARG A 88 -11.71 -8.41 -11.66
C ARG A 88 -10.50 -7.47 -11.73
N LEU A 89 -10.75 -6.17 -11.59
CA LEU A 89 -9.73 -5.13 -11.63
C LEU A 89 -9.09 -4.85 -10.27
N TYR A 90 -9.71 -5.20 -9.14
CA TYR A 90 -9.17 -4.83 -7.82
C TYR A 90 -7.77 -5.38 -7.53
N PRO A 91 -7.48 -6.68 -7.73
CA PRO A 91 -6.12 -7.19 -7.64
C PRO A 91 -5.11 -6.38 -8.43
N GLN A 92 -5.49 -5.98 -9.64
CA GLN A 92 -4.60 -5.30 -10.58
C GLN A 92 -4.36 -3.86 -10.16
N ILE A 93 -5.42 -3.12 -9.82
CA ILE A 93 -5.35 -1.73 -9.37
C ILE A 93 -4.51 -1.63 -8.10
N PHE A 94 -4.78 -2.49 -7.10
CA PHE A 94 -4.05 -2.45 -5.83
C PHE A 94 -2.60 -2.88 -5.99
N THR A 95 -2.31 -3.92 -6.78
CA THR A 95 -0.92 -4.34 -7.06
C THR A 95 -0.13 -3.20 -7.70
N VAL A 96 -0.69 -2.52 -8.71
CA VAL A 96 -0.03 -1.39 -9.38
C VAL A 96 0.19 -0.22 -8.42
N ALA A 97 -0.81 0.12 -7.61
CA ALA A 97 -0.69 1.19 -6.61
C ALA A 97 0.43 0.90 -5.60
N ALA A 98 0.44 -0.31 -5.05
CA ALA A 98 1.45 -0.76 -4.09
C ALA A 98 2.88 -0.73 -4.67
N LEU A 99 3.09 -1.31 -5.85
CA LEU A 99 4.40 -1.35 -6.49
C LEU A 99 4.88 0.05 -6.91
N SER A 100 3.98 0.90 -7.41
CA SER A 100 4.30 2.29 -7.73
C SER A 100 4.74 3.06 -6.48
N LYS A 101 4.07 2.85 -5.35
CA LYS A 101 4.41 3.49 -4.09
C LYS A 101 5.75 3.01 -3.53
N VAL A 102 6.08 1.72 -3.66
CA VAL A 102 7.39 1.21 -3.26
C VAL A 102 8.50 1.75 -4.16
N ALA A 103 8.25 1.80 -5.48
CA ALA A 103 9.21 2.34 -6.45
C ALA A 103 9.58 3.81 -6.20
N SER A 104 8.63 4.65 -5.76
CA SER A 104 8.93 6.05 -5.40
C SER A 104 9.87 6.16 -4.20
N THR A 105 9.82 5.21 -3.26
CA THR A 105 10.74 5.19 -2.11
C THR A 105 12.18 4.79 -2.48
N LEU A 106 12.37 4.16 -3.64
CA LEU A 106 13.67 3.68 -4.12
C LEU A 106 14.37 4.70 -5.03
N THR A 107 13.61 5.61 -5.63
CA THR A 107 14.15 6.63 -6.54
C THR A 107 14.56 7.84 -5.71
N PRO A 108 15.85 8.21 -5.65
CA PRO A 108 16.26 9.47 -5.05
C PRO A 108 15.55 10.61 -5.79
N GLN A 109 14.89 11.51 -5.06
CA GLN A 109 14.36 12.75 -5.63
C GLN A 109 15.54 13.56 -6.16
N THR A 110 15.89 13.38 -7.43
CA THR A 110 16.84 14.26 -8.12
C THR A 110 16.15 15.61 -8.22
N ASN A 111 16.40 16.47 -7.23
CA ASN A 111 16.03 17.87 -7.30
C ASN A 111 16.72 18.47 -8.53
N LEU A 112 16.00 18.56 -9.64
CA LEU A 112 16.38 19.38 -10.77
C LEU A 112 16.32 20.82 -10.29
N SER A 113 17.46 21.32 -9.83
CA SER A 113 17.71 22.74 -9.57
C SER A 113 17.31 23.51 -10.83
N ARG A 114 16.18 24.23 -10.75
CA ARG A 114 15.79 25.20 -11.78
C ARG A 114 16.88 26.27 -11.81
N GLY A 115 17.66 26.28 -12.89
CA GLY A 115 18.50 27.41 -13.29
C GLY A 115 17.68 28.54 -13.89
#